data_AF-A0A7Y3BHA0-F1
#
_entry.id   AF-A0A7Y3BHA0-F1
#
_cell.length_a   1.000
_cell.length_b   1.000
_cell.length_c   1.000
_cell.angle_alpha   90.00
_cell.angle_beta   90.00
_cell.angle_gamma   90.00
#
_symmetry.space_group_name_H-M   'P 1'
#
loop_
_entity.id
_entity.type
_entity.pdbx_description
1 polymer ?
#
loop_
_entity_poly.entity_id
_entity_poly.type
_entity_poly.pdbx_seq_one_letter_code
_entity_poly.pdbx_strand_id
1 'polypeptide(L)'
;MKNELEYIFFYLFAKVFQLLGLKVSRRLASLVALIFYYLVPIRKSTVVDNLKIAFPELSEEKIKKISFNVYKGFSIFFIEILIFPKLKDKVIERELEFS
;
A
#
# COMPACT_ATOMS: atom_id res chain seq x y z
N MET A 1 25.51 8.52 7.96
CA MET A 1 25.69 7.09 7.60
C MET A 1 24.49 6.20 7.92
N LYS A 2 23.98 6.12 9.17
CA LYS A 2 22.91 5.15 9.52
C LYS A 2 21.59 5.31 8.72
N ASN A 3 21.28 6.53 8.27
CA ASN A 3 20.07 6.81 7.49
C ASN A 3 20.32 6.92 5.98
N GLU A 4 21.59 6.91 5.53
CA GLU A 4 21.93 7.10 4.10
C GLU A 4 21.54 5.88 3.28
N LEU A 5 21.78 4.67 3.80
CA LEU A 5 21.39 3.42 3.13
C LEU A 5 19.87 3.27 3.04
N GLU A 6 19.15 3.55 4.13
CA GLU A 6 17.68 3.53 4.16
C GLU A 6 17.10 4.56 3.18
N TYR A 7 17.69 5.75 3.14
CA TYR A 7 17.31 6.80 2.20
C TYR A 7 17.56 6.38 0.75
N ILE A 8 18.74 5.83 0.44
CA ILE A 8 19.08 5.34 -0.91
C ILE A 8 18.11 4.22 -1.32
N PHE A 9 17.86 3.26 -0.42
CA PHE A 9 16.90 2.18 -0.66
C PHE A 9 15.50 2.73 -0.95
N PHE A 10 14.99 3.63 -0.10
CA PHE A 10 13.68 4.23 -0.26
C PHE A 10 13.57 5.07 -1.54
N TYR A 11 14.62 5.84 -1.86
CA TYR A 11 14.69 6.64 -3.07
C TYR A 11 14.65 5.76 -4.33
N LEU A 12 15.45 4.69 -4.38
CA LEU A 12 15.44 3.74 -5.49
C LEU A 12 14.09 3.02 -5.59
N PHE A 13 13.52 2.61 -4.45
CA PHE A 13 12.19 2.02 -4.38
C PHE A 13 11.13 2.95 -4.99
N ALA A 14 11.07 4.21 -4.55
CA ALA A 14 10.14 5.20 -5.11
C ALA A 14 10.37 5.44 -6.61
N LYS A 15 11.64 5.49 -7.04
CA LYS A 15 11.99 5.68 -8.46
C LYS A 15 11.49 4.57 -9.36
N VAL A 16 11.54 3.31 -8.93
CA VAL A 16 10.99 2.18 -9.69
C VAL A 16 9.52 2.42 -10.01
N PHE A 17 8.70 2.76 -9.03
CA PHE A 17 7.27 3.00 -9.25
C PHE A 17 6.99 4.27 -10.06
N GLN A 18 7.77 5.33 -9.85
CA GLN A 18 7.67 6.56 -10.63
C GLN A 18 7.88 6.35 -12.14
N LEU A 19 8.73 5.39 -12.54
CA LEU A 19 9.03 5.09 -13.95
C LEU A 19 7.96 4.24 -14.63
N LEU A 20 7.21 3.42 -13.88
CA LEU A 20 6.24 2.46 -14.41
C LEU A 20 4.86 3.07 -14.70
N GLY A 21 4.60 4.27 -14.17
CA GLY A 21 3.30 4.95 -14.28
C GLY A 21 2.22 4.36 -13.36
N LEU A 22 1.08 5.05 -13.28
CA LEU A 22 0.04 4.79 -12.27
C LEU A 22 -0.55 3.37 -12.34
N LYS A 23 -0.99 2.94 -13.53
CA LYS A 23 -1.70 1.65 -13.70
C LYS A 23 -0.84 0.44 -13.35
N VAL A 24 0.41 0.42 -13.82
CA VAL A 24 1.35 -0.70 -13.56
C VAL A 24 1.72 -0.71 -12.08
N SER A 25 1.96 0.45 -11.50
CA SER A 25 2.35 0.56 -10.10
C SER A 25 1.25 0.11 -9.13
N ARG A 26 -0.03 0.42 -9.39
CA ARG A 26 -1.16 -0.11 -8.60
C ARG A 26 -1.23 -1.64 -8.64
N ARG A 27 -0.91 -2.26 -9.79
CA ARG A 27 -0.86 -3.73 -9.90
C ARG A 27 0.29 -4.29 -9.06
N LEU A 28 1.48 -3.71 -9.17
CA LEU A 28 2.65 -4.12 -8.38
C LEU A 28 2.49 -3.85 -6.88
N ALA A 29 1.70 -2.86 -6.49
CA ALA A 29 1.36 -2.62 -5.08
C ALA A 29 0.66 -3.82 -4.42
N SER A 30 -0.01 -4.69 -5.19
CA SER A 30 -0.55 -5.94 -4.67
C SER A 30 0.54 -6.94 -4.29
N LEU A 31 1.68 -6.95 -4.99
CA LEU A 31 2.85 -7.75 -4.61
C LEU A 31 3.52 -7.17 -3.36
N VAL A 32 3.60 -5.84 -3.28
CA VAL A 32 4.09 -5.14 -2.08
C VAL A 32 3.24 -5.49 -0.87
N ALA A 33 1.91 -5.56 -1.03
CA ALA A 33 1.00 -5.99 0.01
C ALA A 33 1.24 -7.43 0.48
N LEU A 34 1.52 -8.36 -0.44
CA LEU A 34 1.87 -9.75 -0.09
C LEU A 34 3.15 -9.78 0.76
N ILE A 35 4.19 -9.02 0.35
CA ILE A 35 5.45 -8.93 1.09
C ILE A 35 5.21 -8.37 2.50
N PHE A 36 4.52 -7.24 2.63
CA PHE A 36 4.27 -6.65 3.94
C PHE A 36 3.35 -7.52 4.82
N TYR A 37 2.39 -8.22 4.24
CA TYR A 37 1.44 -9.03 5.02
C TYR A 37 2.02 -10.37 5.50
N TYR A 38 2.94 -10.97 4.75
CA TYR A 38 3.50 -12.30 5.06
C TYR A 38 4.96 -12.26 5.55
N LEU A 39 5.79 -11.35 5.04
CA LEU A 39 7.24 -11.31 5.36
C LEU A 39 7.60 -10.26 6.39
N VAL A 40 6.83 -9.16 6.49
CA VAL A 40 7.15 -8.02 7.38
C VAL A 40 5.96 -7.67 8.29
N PRO A 41 5.54 -8.57 9.21
CA PRO A 41 4.31 -8.40 9.97
C PRO A 41 4.44 -7.42 11.16
N ILE A 42 4.99 -6.22 10.96
CA ILE A 42 5.27 -5.25 12.05
C ILE A 42 3.97 -4.84 12.78
N ARG A 43 2.84 -4.73 12.07
CA ARG A 43 1.54 -4.25 12.62
C ARG A 43 0.34 -5.14 12.32
N LYS A 44 0.57 -6.39 11.94
CA LYS A 44 -0.51 -7.28 11.50
C LYS A 44 -1.47 -7.63 12.63
N SER A 45 -0.92 -7.89 13.83
CA SER A 45 -1.71 -8.12 15.05
C SER A 45 -2.64 -6.94 15.33
N THR A 46 -2.12 -5.71 15.33
CA THR A 46 -2.92 -4.51 15.57
C THR A 46 -4.09 -4.36 14.59
N VAL A 47 -3.87 -4.64 13.30
CA VAL A 47 -4.97 -4.61 12.32
C VAL A 47 -6.02 -5.67 12.64
N VAL A 48 -5.61 -6.89 12.97
CA VAL A 48 -6.53 -7.97 13.34
C VAL A 48 -7.30 -7.64 14.62
N ASP A 49 -6.63 -7.15 15.65
CA ASP A 49 -7.24 -6.80 16.94
C ASP A 49 -8.27 -5.67 16.77
N ASN A 50 -7.92 -4.63 16.01
CA ASN A 50 -8.85 -3.55 15.68
C ASN A 50 -10.08 -4.06 14.91
N LEU A 51 -9.90 -4.98 13.96
CA LEU A 51 -11.01 -5.57 13.21
C LEU A 51 -11.90 -6.43 14.10
N LYS A 52 -11.34 -7.17 15.06
CA LYS A 52 -12.12 -7.96 16.04
C LYS A 52 -12.93 -7.08 16.98
N ILE A 53 -12.38 -5.93 17.37
CA ILE A 53 -13.10 -4.95 18.19
C ILE A 53 -14.22 -4.29 17.39
N ALA A 54 -13.96 -3.90 16.14
CA ALA A 54 -14.92 -3.18 15.30
C ALA A 54 -16.03 -4.08 14.73
N PHE A 55 -15.72 -5.36 14.48
CA PHE A 55 -16.62 -6.34 13.85
C PHE A 55 -16.62 -7.68 14.60
N PRO A 56 -17.06 -7.71 15.87
CA PRO A 56 -17.00 -8.90 16.72
C PRO A 56 -17.85 -10.07 16.20
N GLU A 57 -18.82 -9.81 15.32
CA GLU A 57 -19.71 -10.81 14.72
C GLU A 57 -19.07 -11.59 13.56
N LEU A 58 -17.91 -11.15 13.05
CA LEU A 58 -17.25 -11.78 11.92
C LEU A 58 -16.39 -12.98 12.33
N SER A 59 -16.38 -14.02 11.49
CA SER A 59 -15.49 -15.16 11.70
C SER A 59 -14.01 -14.76 11.53
N GLU A 60 -13.12 -15.50 12.18
CA GLU A 60 -11.66 -15.33 12.05
C GLU A 60 -11.17 -15.36 10.59
N GLU A 61 -11.81 -16.17 9.74
CA GLU A 61 -11.50 -16.23 8.31
C GLU A 61 -11.85 -14.91 7.60
N LYS A 62 -13.03 -14.34 7.88
CA LYS A 62 -13.44 -13.03 7.34
C LYS A 62 -12.51 -11.92 7.84
N ILE A 63 -12.15 -11.93 9.12
CA ILE A 63 -11.20 -10.98 9.71
C ILE A 63 -9.84 -11.06 9.00
N LYS A 64 -9.30 -12.27 8.77
CA LYS A 64 -8.05 -12.45 8.03
C LYS A 64 -8.14 -11.93 6.59
N LYS A 65 -9.26 -12.18 5.92
CA LYS A 65 -9.50 -11.68 4.55
C LYS A 65 -9.55 -10.15 4.51
N ILE A 66 -10.27 -9.52 5.44
CA ILE A 66 -10.32 -8.06 5.56
C ILE A 66 -8.95 -7.50 5.92
N SER A 67 -8.23 -8.13 6.85
CA SER A 67 -6.87 -7.73 7.24
C SER A 67 -5.92 -7.69 6.03
N PHE A 68 -5.92 -8.72 5.18
CA PHE A 68 -5.15 -8.69 3.93
C PHE A 68 -5.58 -7.55 2.99
N ASN A 69 -6.88 -7.31 2.86
CA ASN A 69 -7.39 -6.21 2.03
C ASN A 69 -7.00 -4.83 2.57
N VAL A 70 -6.92 -4.65 3.89
CA VAL A 70 -6.37 -3.43 4.51
C VAL A 70 -4.92 -3.22 4.06
N TYR A 71 -4.09 -4.26 4.12
CA TYR A 71 -2.70 -4.20 3.65
C TYR A 71 -2.60 -3.90 2.15
N LYS A 72 -3.48 -4.51 1.35
CA LYS A 72 -3.57 -4.26 -0.09
C LYS A 72 -3.94 -2.80 -0.39
N GLY A 73 -4.98 -2.28 0.25
CA GLY A 73 -5.40 -0.88 0.10
C GLY A 73 -4.32 0.10 0.56
N PHE A 74 -3.71 -0.16 1.72
CA PHE A 74 -2.61 0.65 2.23
C PHE A 74 -1.41 0.66 1.28
N SER A 75 -1.06 -0.50 0.71
CA SER A 75 0.06 -0.60 -0.22
C SER A 75 -0.22 0.15 -1.52
N ILE A 76 -1.44 0.07 -2.04
CA ILE A 76 -1.87 0.85 -3.21
C ILE A 76 -1.74 2.35 -2.92
N PHE A 77 -2.34 2.82 -1.83
CA PHE A 77 -2.29 4.22 -1.41
C PHE A 77 -0.86 4.73 -1.21
N PHE A 78 -0.02 3.93 -0.55
CA PHE A 78 1.38 4.26 -0.32
C PHE A 78 2.14 4.43 -1.64
N ILE A 79 1.97 3.50 -2.58
CA ILE A 79 2.59 3.58 -3.90
C ILE A 79 2.06 4.79 -4.70
N GLU A 80 0.77 5.11 -4.61
CA GLU A 80 0.20 6.31 -5.24
C GLU A 80 0.86 7.59 -4.75
N ILE A 81 1.07 7.73 -3.43
CA ILE A 81 1.79 8.87 -2.85
C ILE A 81 3.20 8.98 -3.44
N LEU A 82 3.93 7.87 -3.57
CA LEU A 82 5.29 7.89 -4.12
C LEU A 82 5.35 8.35 -5.57
N ILE A 83 4.32 8.04 -6.35
CA ILE A 83 4.26 8.36 -7.78
C ILE A 83 3.66 9.74 -8.02
N PHE A 84 2.82 10.23 -7.11
CA PHE A 84 2.08 11.49 -7.24
C PHE A 84 2.92 12.66 -7.77
N PRO A 85 4.16 12.91 -7.30
CA PRO A 85 5.01 14.01 -7.80
C PRO A 85 5.44 13.89 -9.28
N LYS A 86 5.22 12.73 -9.91
CA LYS A 86 5.55 12.45 -11.32
C LYS A 86 4.31 12.26 -12.20
N LEU A 87 3.11 12.31 -11.63
CA LEU A 87 1.88 12.27 -12.41
C LEU A 87 1.68 13.61 -13.12
N LYS A 88 1.11 13.55 -14.32
CA LYS A 88 0.67 14.75 -15.05
C LYS A 88 -0.71 15.15 -14.55
N ASP A 89 -1.01 16.44 -14.51
CA ASP A 89 -2.30 16.97 -14.03
C ASP A 89 -3.50 16.31 -14.72
N LYS A 90 -3.45 16.12 -16.04
CA LYS A 90 -4.48 15.39 -16.81
C LYS A 90 -4.75 13.96 -16.33
N VAL A 91 -3.74 13.28 -15.79
CA VAL A 91 -3.90 11.93 -15.22
C VAL A 91 -4.57 12.04 -13.86
N ILE A 92 -4.19 13.03 -13.06
CA ILE A 92 -4.80 13.28 -11.74
C ILE A 92 -6.28 13.65 -11.92
N GLU A 93 -6.59 14.59 -12.81
CA GLU A 93 -7.97 15.02 -13.12
C GLU A 93 -8.88 13.85 -13.52
N ARG A 94 -8.39 12.96 -14.41
CA ARG A 94 -9.12 11.77 -14.83
C ARG A 94 -9.42 10.81 -13.67
N GLU A 95 -8.49 10.68 -12.74
CA GLU A 95 -8.61 9.72 -11.63
C GLU A 95 -9.39 10.29 -10.44
N LEU A 96 -9.54 11.62 -10.38
CA LEU A 96 -10.27 12.35 -9.34
C LEU A 96 -11.62 12.88 -9.84
N GLU A 97 -12.24 12.27 -10.86
CA GLU A 97 -13.60 12.66 -11.27
C GLU A 97 -14.54 12.55 -10.06
N PHE A 98 -14.82 13.70 -9.44
CA PHE A 98 -15.77 13.84 -8.35
C PHE A 98 -17.15 13.65 -8.98
N SER A 99 -17.70 12.44 -8.80
CA SER A 99 -19.11 12.16 -9.07
C SER A 99 -20.01 12.98 -8.16
#